data_AF-A0A923BLA4-F1
#
_entry.id   AF-A0A923BLA4-F1
#
_cell.length_a   1.000
_cell.length_b   1.000
_cell.length_c   1.000
_cell.angle_alpha   90.00
_cell.angle_beta   90.00
_cell.angle_gamma   90.00
#
_symmetry.space_group_name_H-M   'P 1'
#
loop_
_entity.id
_entity.type
_entity.pdbx_description
1 polymer ?
#
loop_
_entity_poly.entity_id
_entity_poly.type
_entity_poly.pdbx_seq_one_letter_code
_entity_poly.pdbx_strand_id
1 'polypeptide(L)'
;MNKLLLILFLLSASIRLLQGQSPIELNERAGKTTVRQYKAVTGILGAFPEEVKFLLTQIQQKKQESIQNILFTKGKLHGREVVIAQTG
;
A
#
# COMPACT_ATOMS: atom_id res chain seq x y z
N MET A 1 -1.07 -27.59 29.89
CA MET A 1 -0.85 -26.61 28.81
C MET A 1 0.58 -26.71 28.32
N ASN A 2 0.78 -27.17 27.08
CA ASN A 2 2.11 -27.45 26.51
C ASN A 2 2.85 -26.16 26.16
N LYS A 3 4.08 -25.99 26.70
CA LYS A 3 4.99 -24.86 26.40
C LYS A 3 5.28 -24.69 24.90
N LEU A 4 5.14 -25.76 24.11
CA LEU A 4 5.32 -25.75 22.65
C LEU A 4 4.26 -24.90 21.91
N LEU A 5 3.04 -24.80 22.44
CA LEU A 5 1.96 -24.01 21.85
C LEU A 5 2.19 -22.50 22.04
N LEU A 6 2.90 -22.11 23.11
CA LEU A 6 3.18 -20.71 23.44
C LEU A 6 4.25 -20.10 22.50
N ILE A 7 5.23 -20.90 22.08
CA ILE A 7 6.31 -20.46 21.17
C ILE A 7 5.77 -20.23 19.75
N LEU A 8 4.86 -21.09 19.29
CA LEU A 8 4.22 -20.93 17.97
C LEU A 8 3.34 -19.66 17.92
N PHE A 9 2.73 -19.29 19.05
CA PHE A 9 1.93 -18.07 19.17
C PHE A 9 2.81 -16.81 19.11
N LEU A 10 3.95 -16.81 19.81
CA LEU A 10 4.91 -15.70 19.81
C LEU A 10 5.56 -15.45 18.43
N LEU A 11 5.76 -16.50 17.64
CA LEU A 11 6.33 -16.37 16.29
C LEU A 11 5.35 -15.68 15.32
N SER A 12 4.04 -15.96 15.46
CA SER A 12 3.01 -15.32 14.63
C SER A 12 2.77 -13.84 14.95
N ALA A 13 2.96 -13.44 16.21
CA ALA A 13 2.77 -12.06 16.65
C ALA A 13 3.85 -11.13 16.08
N SER A 14 5.08 -11.61 15.95
CA SER A 14 6.20 -10.83 15.42
C SER A 14 6.05 -10.52 13.92
N ILE A 15 5.46 -11.44 13.15
CA ILE A 15 5.24 -11.25 11.70
C ILE A 15 4.14 -10.21 11.43
N ARG A 16 3.18 -10.02 12.35
CA ARG A 16 2.11 -9.02 12.19
C ARG A 16 2.52 -7.59 12.50
N LEU A 17 3.68 -7.37 13.14
CA LEU A 17 4.14 -6.04 13.53
C LEU A 17 4.81 -5.24 12.39
N LEU A 18 5.02 -5.84 11.22
CA LEU A 18 5.67 -5.19 10.07
C LEU A 18 4.72 -4.52 9.07
N GLN A 19 3.40 -4.60 9.27
CA GLN A 19 2.45 -3.92 8.40
C GLN A 19 2.19 -2.52 8.96
N GLY A 20 2.85 -1.52 8.37
CA GLY A 20 2.73 -0.11 8.71
C GLY A 20 1.28 0.30 8.93
N GLN A 21 1.00 0.83 10.11
CA GLN A 21 -0.31 1.32 10.50
C GLN A 21 -0.62 2.60 9.71
N SER A 22 -1.73 2.61 8.97
CA SER A 22 -2.23 3.81 8.30
C SER A 22 -2.49 4.91 9.34
N PRO A 23 -2.13 6.18 9.08
CA PRO A 23 -2.42 7.28 10.00
C PRO A 23 -3.94 7.48 10.12
N ILE A 24 -4.43 7.55 11.36
CA ILE A 24 -5.82 7.87 11.70
C ILE A 24 -5.90 9.37 11.96
N GLU A 25 -6.63 10.12 11.12
CA GLU A 25 -6.98 11.51 11.41
C GLU A 25 -8.35 11.58 12.10
N LEU A 26 -8.37 12.16 13.31
CA LEU A 26 -9.58 12.43 14.08
C LEU A 26 -10.12 13.81 13.72
N ASN A 27 -11.31 13.88 13.13
CA ASN A 27 -12.02 15.14 12.94
C ASN A 27 -13.27 15.16 13.82
N GLU A 28 -13.18 15.84 14.96
CA GLU A 28 -14.28 16.02 15.90
C GLU A 28 -15.17 17.19 15.48
N ARG A 29 -16.11 16.95 14.57
CA ARG A 29 -17.28 17.82 14.39
C ARG A 29 -18.54 17.03 14.78
N ALA A 30 -19.09 17.40 15.94
CA ALA A 30 -20.43 17.10 16.45
C ALA A 30 -21.02 15.71 16.10
N GLY A 31 -20.87 14.76 17.02
CA GLY A 31 -21.89 13.75 17.30
C GLY A 31 -21.96 12.49 16.42
N LYS A 32 -21.04 12.27 15.47
CA LYS A 32 -20.88 10.96 14.81
C LYS A 32 -19.46 10.76 14.30
N THR A 33 -18.62 10.08 15.08
CA THR A 33 -17.26 9.71 14.69
C THR A 33 -17.31 8.78 13.47
N THR A 34 -17.13 9.34 12.28
CA THR A 34 -16.97 8.55 11.05
C THR A 34 -15.48 8.27 10.90
N VAL A 35 -15.05 7.09 11.35
CA VAL A 35 -13.68 6.62 11.12
C VAL A 35 -13.51 6.38 9.62
N ARG A 36 -12.80 7.28 8.92
CA ARG A 36 -12.42 7.08 7.52
C ARG A 36 -11.21 6.15 7.48
N GLN A 37 -11.47 4.86 7.24
CA GLN A 37 -10.41 3.92 6.94
C GLN A 37 -9.91 4.16 5.51
N TYR A 38 -8.72 4.74 5.38
CA TYR A 38 -8.05 4.84 4.10
C TYR A 38 -7.47 3.47 3.74
N LYS A 39 -7.81 3.00 2.54
CA LYS A 39 -7.22 1.77 2.00
C LYS A 39 -5.75 2.06 1.72
N ALA A 40 -4.85 1.27 2.30
CA ALA A 40 -3.41 1.42 2.05
C ALA A 40 -3.11 1.16 0.56
N VAL A 41 -2.45 2.12 -0.08
CA VAL A 41 -1.99 2.04 -1.47
C VAL A 41 -0.47 2.23 -1.47
N THR A 42 0.25 1.39 -2.20
CA THR A 42 1.71 1.51 -2.31
C THR A 42 2.09 2.43 -3.47
N GLY A 43 2.90 3.46 -3.17
CA GLY A 43 3.56 4.27 -4.20
C GLY A 43 4.87 3.63 -4.63
N ILE A 44 5.11 3.55 -5.94
CA ILE A 44 6.39 3.11 -6.52
C ILE A 44 6.87 4.23 -7.46
N LEU A 45 8.00 4.85 -7.12
CA LEU A 45 8.58 5.95 -7.87
C LEU A 45 9.93 5.49 -8.41
N GLY A 46 10.07 5.47 -9.73
CA GLY A 46 11.30 5.07 -10.40
C GLY A 46 11.93 6.25 -11.13
N ALA A 47 13.25 6.36 -11.09
CA ALA A 47 13.99 7.36 -11.87
C ALA A 47 14.35 6.85 -13.27
N PHE A 48 14.51 5.54 -13.45
CA PHE A 48 14.92 4.97 -14.74
C PHE A 48 13.74 4.32 -15.49
N PRO A 49 13.60 4.57 -16.79
CA PRO A 49 12.48 4.05 -17.59
C PRO A 49 12.36 2.52 -17.57
N GLU A 50 13.48 1.79 -17.63
CA GLU A 50 13.46 0.33 -17.77
C GLU A 50 12.91 -0.39 -16.53
N GLU A 51 13.18 0.13 -15.32
CA GLU A 51 12.65 -0.41 -14.07
C GLU A 51 11.13 -0.23 -14.00
N VAL A 52 10.67 0.99 -14.33
CA VAL A 52 9.25 1.34 -14.35
C VAL A 52 8.53 0.51 -15.42
N LYS A 53 9.11 0.38 -16.61
CA LYS A 53 8.55 -0.38 -17.73
C LYS A 53 8.30 -1.84 -17.36
N PHE A 54 9.24 -2.50 -16.71
CA PHE A 54 9.05 -3.89 -16.25
C PHE A 54 7.86 -4.00 -15.29
N LEU A 55 7.76 -3.13 -14.29
CA LEU A 55 6.63 -3.16 -13.34
C LEU A 55 5.29 -2.88 -14.04
N LEU A 56 5.28 -1.94 -15.00
CA LEU A 56 4.10 -1.63 -15.79
C LEU A 56 3.62 -2.83 -16.62
N THR A 57 4.47 -3.77 -17.05
CA THR A 57 4.00 -4.97 -17.76
C THR A 57 3.23 -5.92 -16.85
N GLN A 58 3.49 -5.89 -15.55
CA GLN A 58 2.89 -6.79 -14.55
C GLN A 58 1.61 -6.21 -13.90
N ILE A 59 1.33 -4.92 -14.09
CA ILE A 59 0.12 -4.30 -13.52
C ILE A 59 -1.15 -4.82 -14.20
N GLN A 60 -2.13 -5.16 -13.37
CA GLN A 60 -3.50 -5.47 -13.75
C GLN A 60 -4.42 -4.28 -13.47
N GLN A 61 -5.55 -4.19 -14.17
CA GLN A 61 -6.57 -3.13 -13.96
C GLN A 61 -6.00 -1.70 -14.08
N LYS A 62 -5.20 -1.46 -15.12
CA LYS A 62 -4.48 -0.20 -15.35
C LYS A 62 -5.45 0.97 -15.52
N LYS A 63 -5.20 2.05 -14.78
CA LYS A 63 -5.76 3.38 -15.01
C LYS A 63 -4.61 4.38 -15.01
N GLN A 64 -4.59 5.26 -16.00
CA GLN A 64 -3.55 6.26 -16.17
C GLN A 64 -4.10 7.66 -15.94
N GLU A 65 -3.29 8.51 -15.32
CA GLU A 65 -3.59 9.91 -15.07
C GLU A 65 -2.30 10.72 -15.13
N SER A 66 -2.33 11.86 -15.81
CA SER A 66 -1.18 12.77 -15.87
C SER A 66 -1.40 13.92 -14.89
N ILE A 67 -0.47 14.12 -13.97
CA ILE A 67 -0.51 15.20 -12.97
C ILE A 67 0.85 15.90 -13.06
N GLN A 68 0.85 17.22 -13.31
CA GLN A 68 2.08 18.01 -13.45
C GLN A 68 3.08 17.39 -14.45
N ASN A 69 2.57 16.92 -15.60
CA ASN A 69 3.34 16.25 -16.66
C ASN A 69 3.98 14.91 -16.26
N ILE A 70 3.66 14.37 -15.09
CA ILE A 70 4.09 13.04 -14.65
C ILE A 70 2.94 12.05 -14.90
N LEU A 71 3.22 10.96 -15.62
CA LEU A 71 2.25 9.90 -15.86
C LEU A 71 2.21 8.94 -14.67
N PHE A 72 1.09 8.95 -13.95
CA PHE A 72 0.78 8.01 -12.89
C PHE A 72 -0.03 6.84 -13.46
N THR A 73 0.39 5.61 -13.19
CA THR A 73 -0.37 4.40 -13.49
C THR A 73 -0.83 3.75 -12.19
N LYS A 74 -2.14 3.78 -11.93
CA LYS A 74 -2.79 3.03 -10.87
C LYS A 74 -3.15 1.63 -11.35
N GLY A 75 -3.04 0.64 -10.49
CA GLY A 75 -3.59 -0.69 -10.75
C GLY A 75 -3.32 -1.65 -9.60
N LYS A 76 -3.24 -2.95 -9.93
CA LYS A 76 -2.89 -4.01 -8.98
C LYS A 76 -1.63 -4.75 -9.40
N LEU A 77 -0.72 -4.92 -8.44
CA LEU A 77 0.46 -5.78 -8.57
C LEU A 77 0.41 -6.84 -7.47
N HIS A 78 0.41 -8.12 -7.84
CA HIS A 78 0.26 -9.25 -6.91
C HIS A 78 -0.94 -9.08 -5.95
N GLY A 79 -2.06 -8.55 -6.45
CA GLY A 79 -3.28 -8.30 -5.67
C GLY A 79 -3.27 -7.05 -4.78
N ARG A 80 -2.16 -6.32 -4.69
CA ARG A 80 -2.03 -5.07 -3.91
C ARG A 80 -2.28 -3.85 -4.79
N GLU A 81 -2.96 -2.84 -4.24
CA GLU A 81 -3.14 -1.57 -4.95
C GLU A 81 -1.82 -0.80 -5.00
N VAL A 82 -1.44 -0.41 -6.21
CA VAL A 82 -0.21 0.34 -6.46
C VAL A 82 -0.47 1.55 -7.33
N VAL A 83 0.33 2.60 -7.15
CA VAL A 83 0.46 3.72 -8.08
C VAL A 83 1.93 3.83 -8.46
N ILE A 84 2.22 3.78 -9.75
CA ILE A 84 3.58 3.85 -10.29
C ILE A 84 3.75 5.15 -11.08
N ALA A 85 4.86 5.85 -10.88
CA ALA A 85 5.26 6.99 -11.69
C ALA A 85 6.77 6.96 -11.97
N GLN A 86 7.14 7.46 -13.15
CA GLN A 86 8.54 7.80 -13.45
C GLN A 86 8.79 9.26 -13.04
N THR A 87 9.76 9.49 -12.16
CA THR A 87 10.03 10.79 -11.55
C THR A 87 11.38 11.42 -11.96
N GLY A 88 12.16 10.71 -12.79
CA GLY A 88 13.48 11.11 -13.28
C GLY A 88 13.63 10.88 -14.78
#